data_AF-A0A954GAF8-F1
#
_entry.id   AF-A0A954GAF8-F1
#
_cell.length_a   1.000
_cell.length_b   1.000
_cell.length_c   1.000
_cell.angle_alpha   90.00
_cell.angle_beta   90.00
_cell.angle_gamma   90.00
#
_symmetry.space_group_name_H-M   'P 1'
#
loop_
_entity.id
_entity.type
_entity.pdbx_description
1 polymer ?
#
loop_
_entity_poly.entity_id
_entity_poly.type
_entity_poly.pdbx_seq_one_letter_code
_entity_poly.pdbx_strand_id
1 'polypeptide(L)'
;MLGWFHAKPTCPVSAKDKAWIERRFSWLIDEFGMQRLTKGTVILPTTDFFPAEYHSTKEEIQAIMCHVAEYMDVDPSLLRLNFYEDFRPEIDGMWTEGSVGLYSESNRTFDIWLELHSL
;
A
#
# COMPACT_ATOMS: atom_id res chain seq x y z
N MET A 1 35.12 17.09 -32.34
CA MET A 1 33.73 17.17 -32.85
C MET A 1 33.33 15.80 -33.38
N LEU A 2 32.41 15.09 -32.76
CA LEU A 2 31.80 13.86 -33.30
C LEU A 2 30.43 13.67 -32.63
N GLY A 3 29.36 14.11 -33.28
CA GLY A 3 27.98 14.02 -32.79
C GLY A 3 27.04 13.50 -33.88
N TRP A 4 27.33 12.33 -34.46
CA TRP A 4 26.74 11.98 -35.78
C TRP A 4 25.79 10.78 -35.87
N PHE A 5 25.48 10.00 -34.83
CA PHE A 5 24.47 8.93 -34.99
C PHE A 5 23.69 8.64 -33.70
N HIS A 6 22.88 9.60 -33.24
CA HIS A 6 21.81 9.28 -32.30
C HIS A 6 20.48 9.33 -33.04
N ALA A 7 19.87 8.16 -33.25
CA ALA A 7 18.49 8.06 -33.69
C ALA A 7 17.60 8.91 -32.78
N LYS A 8 16.57 9.57 -33.34
CA LYS A 8 15.64 10.34 -32.51
C LYS A 8 15.08 9.41 -31.43
N PRO A 9 15.12 9.81 -30.14
CA PRO A 9 14.58 8.99 -29.08
C PRO A 9 13.09 8.74 -29.36
N THR A 10 12.75 7.48 -29.61
CA THR A 10 11.37 7.03 -29.78
C THR A 10 10.86 6.60 -28.42
N CYS A 11 9.64 7.03 -28.08
CA CYS A 11 8.99 6.57 -26.86
C CYS A 11 8.86 5.03 -26.93
N PRO A 12 9.38 4.28 -25.93
CA PRO A 12 9.33 2.81 -25.96
C PRO A 12 7.92 2.26 -25.67
N VAL A 13 6.97 3.15 -25.37
CA VAL A 13 5.60 2.84 -24.98
C VAL A 13 4.67 3.10 -26.15
N SER A 14 3.75 2.18 -26.42
CA SER A 14 2.74 2.36 -27.47
C SER A 14 1.83 3.56 -27.16
N ALA A 15 1.18 4.14 -28.17
CA ALA A 15 0.24 5.24 -27.94
C ALA A 15 -0.93 4.84 -27.00
N LYS A 16 -1.37 3.58 -27.10
CA LYS A 16 -2.41 3.02 -26.22
C LYS A 16 -1.93 2.94 -24.77
N ASP A 17 -0.74 2.41 -24.55
CA ASP A 17 -0.19 2.25 -23.20
C ASP A 17 0.13 3.60 -22.58
N LYS A 18 0.61 4.56 -23.38
CA LYS A 18 0.80 5.95 -22.95
C LYS A 18 -0.50 6.56 -22.45
N ALA A 19 -1.58 6.48 -23.24
CA ALA A 19 -2.89 7.02 -22.85
C ALA A 19 -3.42 6.36 -21.56
N TRP A 20 -3.18 5.05 -21.40
CA TRP A 20 -3.53 4.35 -20.17
C TRP A 20 -2.71 4.86 -18.96
N ILE A 21 -1.38 5.00 -19.11
CA ILE A 21 -0.49 5.54 -18.06
C ILE A 21 -0.95 6.93 -17.66
N GLU A 22 -1.13 7.84 -18.61
CA GLU A 22 -1.53 9.24 -18.34
C GLU A 22 -2.88 9.30 -17.61
N ARG A 23 -3.85 8.49 -18.01
CA ARG A 23 -5.15 8.41 -17.33
C ARG A 23 -5.02 7.88 -15.90
N ARG A 24 -4.18 6.87 -15.66
CA ARG A 24 -3.97 6.31 -14.32
C ARG A 24 -3.22 7.29 -13.41
N PHE A 25 -2.22 7.99 -13.94
CA PHE A 25 -1.52 9.04 -13.20
C PHE A 25 -2.44 10.22 -12.88
N SER A 26 -3.32 10.61 -13.81
CA SER A 26 -4.32 11.66 -13.55
C SER A 26 -5.22 11.26 -12.38
N TRP A 27 -5.75 10.03 -12.39
CA TRP A 27 -6.53 9.51 -11.27
C TRP A 27 -5.74 9.52 -9.95
N LEU A 28 -4.48 9.06 -9.95
CA LEU A 28 -3.64 9.10 -8.74
C LEU A 28 -3.40 10.54 -8.23
N ILE A 29 -3.25 11.52 -9.13
CA ILE A 29 -3.10 12.93 -8.76
C ILE A 29 -4.40 13.46 -8.14
N ASP A 30 -5.55 13.07 -8.68
CA ASP A 30 -6.85 13.49 -8.14
C ASP A 30 -7.10 12.89 -6.75
N GLU A 31 -6.71 11.63 -6.52
CA GLU A 31 -6.86 10.94 -5.23
C GLU A 31 -5.86 11.44 -4.16
N PHE A 32 -4.58 11.58 -4.52
CA PHE A 32 -3.50 11.76 -3.54
C PHE A 32 -2.78 13.12 -3.63
N GLY A 33 -3.08 13.90 -4.66
CA GLY A 33 -2.42 15.17 -4.93
C GLY A 33 -1.04 15.04 -5.59
N MET A 34 -0.69 16.04 -6.40
CA MET A 34 0.57 16.08 -7.17
C MET A 34 1.84 16.00 -6.29
N GLN A 35 1.82 16.59 -5.09
CA GLN A 35 3.00 16.57 -4.21
C GLN A 35 3.34 15.16 -3.75
N ARG A 36 2.33 14.33 -3.42
CA ARG A 36 2.53 12.94 -3.00
C ARG A 36 3.17 12.11 -4.11
N LEU A 37 2.75 12.28 -5.36
CA LEU A 37 3.31 11.53 -6.49
C LEU A 37 4.74 11.94 -6.87
N THR A 38 5.08 13.22 -6.73
CA THR A 38 6.36 13.74 -7.24
C THR A 38 7.46 13.80 -6.19
N LYS A 39 7.09 13.91 -4.90
CA LYS A 39 8.02 14.10 -3.78
C LYS A 39 7.77 13.15 -2.61
N GLY A 40 6.76 12.28 -2.71
CA GLY A 40 6.51 11.28 -1.67
C GLY A 40 7.72 10.37 -1.49
N THR A 41 8.09 10.12 -0.24
CA THR A 41 9.11 9.13 0.08
C THR A 41 8.60 7.74 -0.31
N VAL A 42 9.41 7.00 -1.05
CA VAL A 42 9.16 5.58 -1.29
C VAL A 42 9.51 4.83 -0.02
N ILE A 43 8.49 4.32 0.66
CA ILE A 43 8.65 3.51 1.87
C ILE A 43 9.02 2.09 1.45
N LEU A 44 10.11 1.58 1.99
CA LEU A 44 10.58 0.21 1.74
C LEU A 44 10.50 -0.60 3.04
N PRO A 45 10.36 -1.94 2.97
CA PRO A 45 10.42 -2.81 4.15
C PRO A 45 11.88 -2.97 4.64
N THR A 46 12.53 -1.85 4.96
CA THR A 46 13.90 -1.78 5.47
C THR A 46 13.90 -1.19 6.87
N THR A 47 15.04 -1.31 7.55
CA THR A 47 15.26 -0.74 8.89
C THR A 47 15.22 0.80 8.93
N ASP A 48 15.20 1.45 7.75
CA ASP A 48 15.01 2.90 7.65
C ASP A 48 13.56 3.32 7.95
N PHE A 49 12.61 2.39 7.81
CA PHE A 49 11.17 2.63 7.97
C PHE A 49 10.50 1.71 8.98
N PHE A 50 11.12 0.59 9.32
CA PHE A 50 10.56 -0.42 10.23
C PHE A 50 11.58 -0.83 11.29
N PRO A 51 11.14 -1.40 12.43
CA PRO A 51 12.04 -1.91 13.46
C PRO A 51 13.05 -2.93 12.91
N ALA A 52 14.29 -2.88 13.42
CA ALA A 52 15.32 -3.86 13.06
C ALA A 52 15.06 -5.25 13.65
N GLU A 53 14.35 -5.30 14.76
CA GLU A 53 13.92 -6.52 15.44
C GLU A 53 12.39 -6.54 15.50
N TYR A 54 11.81 -7.72 15.30
CA TYR A 54 10.37 -7.94 15.33
C TYR A 54 10.10 -9.34 15.87
N HIS A 55 9.27 -9.44 16.92
CA HIS A 55 9.00 -10.66 17.68
C HIS A 55 7.58 -11.18 17.49
N SER A 56 6.84 -10.66 16.51
CA SER A 56 5.44 -11.02 16.22
C SER A 56 4.50 -10.90 17.42
N THR A 57 4.78 -10.00 18.36
CA THR A 57 3.83 -9.70 19.44
C THR A 57 2.66 -8.87 18.91
N LYS A 58 1.47 -8.98 19.54
CA LYS A 58 0.28 -8.23 19.10
C LYS A 58 0.53 -6.72 19.17
N GLU A 59 1.30 -6.29 20.16
CA GLU A 59 1.70 -4.91 20.38
C GLU A 59 2.62 -4.40 19.26
N GLU A 60 3.61 -5.20 18.84
CA GLU A 60 4.48 -4.85 17.71
C GLU A 60 3.71 -4.83 16.38
N ILE A 61 2.77 -5.75 16.16
CA ILE A 61 1.92 -5.75 14.96
C ILE A 61 1.06 -4.49 14.91
N GLN A 62 0.43 -4.12 16.04
CA GLN A 62 -0.33 -2.88 16.16
C GLN A 62 0.56 -1.67 15.87
N ALA A 63 1.79 -1.63 16.37
CA ALA A 63 2.73 -0.55 16.12
C ALA A 63 3.10 -0.44 14.64
N ILE A 64 3.37 -1.57 13.97
CA ILE A 64 3.62 -1.61 12.52
C ILE A 64 2.41 -1.09 11.74
N MET A 65 1.19 -1.51 12.09
CA MET A 65 -0.03 -1.00 11.46
C MET A 65 -0.13 0.52 11.60
N CYS A 66 0.13 1.06 12.79
CA CYS A 66 0.15 2.51 13.02
C CYS A 66 1.21 3.22 12.17
N HIS A 67 2.44 2.69 12.09
CA HIS A 67 3.48 3.28 11.23
C HIS A 67 3.09 3.28 9.76
N VAL A 68 2.49 2.20 9.26
CA VAL A 68 1.99 2.15 7.88
C VAL A 68 0.89 3.18 7.67
N ALA A 69 -0.05 3.32 8.61
CA ALA A 69 -1.11 4.32 8.55
C ALA A 69 -0.54 5.75 8.50
N GLU A 70 0.45 6.05 9.35
CA GLU A 70 1.17 7.34 9.35
C GLU A 70 1.87 7.60 8.01
N TYR A 71 2.56 6.62 7.45
CA TYR A 71 3.19 6.74 6.13
C TYR A 71 2.17 7.00 5.02
N MET A 72 0.97 6.45 5.16
CA MET A 72 -0.14 6.59 4.21
C MET A 72 -1.00 7.84 4.44
N ASP A 73 -0.69 8.66 5.45
CA ASP A 73 -1.50 9.82 5.86
C ASP A 73 -2.95 9.43 6.22
N VAL A 74 -3.09 8.29 6.91
CA VAL A 74 -4.36 7.75 7.40
C VAL A 74 -4.37 7.87 8.92
N ASP A 75 -5.46 8.38 9.49
CA ASP A 75 -5.65 8.44 10.95
C ASP A 75 -5.74 7.01 11.54
N PRO A 76 -4.78 6.58 12.38
CA PRO A 76 -4.77 5.23 12.93
C PRO A 76 -5.98 4.92 13.81
N SER A 77 -6.68 5.94 14.35
CA SER A 77 -7.90 5.76 15.14
C SER A 77 -9.08 5.23 14.33
N LEU A 78 -8.99 5.31 12.99
CA LEU A 78 -9.97 4.72 12.07
C LEU A 78 -9.71 3.23 11.87
N LEU A 79 -8.56 2.69 12.28
CA LEU A 79 -8.18 1.30 12.04
C LEU A 79 -8.39 0.45 13.29
N ARG A 80 -8.92 -0.76 13.11
CA ARG A 80 -9.12 -1.75 14.17
C ARG A 80 -8.45 -3.06 13.79
N LEU A 81 -7.38 -3.40 14.51
CA LEU A 81 -6.67 -4.65 14.31
C LEU A 81 -7.29 -5.77 15.14
N ASN A 82 -7.60 -6.87 14.48
CA ASN A 82 -8.17 -8.07 15.07
C ASN A 82 -7.42 -9.32 14.61
N PHE A 83 -7.59 -10.43 15.34
CA PHE A 83 -6.88 -11.68 15.10
C PHE A 83 -7.85 -12.87 15.12
N TYR A 84 -7.60 -13.89 14.29
CA TYR A 84 -8.35 -15.15 14.29
C TYR A 84 -7.42 -16.38 14.11
N GLU A 85 -7.82 -17.54 14.65
CA GLU A 85 -7.09 -18.82 14.54
C GLU A 85 -7.90 -19.82 13.70
N ASP A 86 -9.09 -20.20 14.16
CA ASP A 86 -9.88 -21.28 13.55
C ASP A 86 -11.17 -20.85 12.86
N PHE A 87 -11.67 -19.64 13.18
CA PHE A 87 -12.92 -19.12 12.65
C PHE A 87 -12.63 -17.90 11.78
N ARG A 88 -12.81 -18.05 10.47
CA ARG A 88 -12.83 -16.91 9.55
C ARG A 88 -14.10 -16.11 9.82
N PRO A 89 -14.00 -14.83 10.22
CA PRO A 89 -15.20 -14.03 10.41
C PRO A 89 -15.98 -13.95 9.10
N GLU A 90 -17.31 -14.09 9.18
CA GLU A 90 -18.20 -13.84 8.04
C GLU A 90 -18.25 -12.34 7.80
N ILE A 91 -17.37 -11.86 6.92
CA ILE A 91 -17.23 -10.46 6.57
C ILE A 91 -17.76 -10.27 5.14
N ASP A 92 -18.65 -9.29 4.96
CA ASP A 92 -19.06 -8.79 3.65
C ASP A 92 -17.91 -7.92 3.10
N GLY A 93 -16.85 -8.59 2.65
CA GLY A 93 -15.55 -7.98 2.34
C GLY A 93 -14.84 -8.66 1.18
N MET A 94 -13.89 -7.95 0.58
CA MET A 94 -13.20 -8.38 -0.63
C MET A 94 -12.04 -9.33 -0.25
N TRP A 95 -12.33 -10.64 -0.19
CA TRP A 95 -11.29 -11.67 -0.20
C TRP A 95 -10.57 -11.64 -1.56
N THR A 96 -9.27 -11.38 -1.57
CA THR A 96 -8.43 -11.61 -2.74
C THR A 96 -7.57 -12.85 -2.50
N GLU A 97 -7.59 -13.79 -3.44
CA GLU A 97 -6.75 -15.00 -3.38
C GLU A 97 -5.28 -14.60 -3.13
N GLY A 98 -4.70 -15.06 -2.02
CA GLY A 98 -3.33 -14.74 -1.60
C GLY A 98 -3.17 -13.69 -0.49
N SER A 99 -4.25 -13.08 0.02
CA SER A 99 -4.17 -12.23 1.22
C SER A 99 -4.13 -13.06 2.51
N VAL A 100 -3.30 -12.63 3.46
CA VAL A 100 -3.07 -13.28 4.77
C VAL A 100 -4.09 -12.78 5.84
N GLY A 101 -5.12 -12.07 5.40
CA GLY A 101 -6.09 -11.44 6.28
C GLY A 101 -7.30 -10.86 5.56
N LEU A 102 -8.16 -10.21 6.33
CA LEU A 102 -9.42 -9.62 5.88
C LEU A 102 -9.52 -8.15 6.20
N TYR A 103 -10.28 -7.46 5.36
CA TYR A 103 -10.61 -6.06 5.53
C TYR A 103 -12.11 -5.84 5.36
N SER A 104 -12.68 -5.04 6.26
CA SER A 104 -14.02 -4.48 6.12
C SER A 104 -14.12 -3.07 6.65
N GLU A 105 -15.16 -2.38 6.21
CA GLU A 105 -15.57 -1.09 6.76
C GLU A 105 -16.83 -1.27 7.60
N SER A 106 -16.79 -0.80 8.84
CA SER A 106 -17.93 -0.76 9.76
C SER A 106 -18.00 0.62 10.42
N ASN A 107 -19.10 1.35 10.24
CA ASN A 107 -19.37 2.62 10.94
C ASN A 107 -18.20 3.63 10.90
N ARG A 108 -17.57 3.82 9.73
CA ARG A 108 -16.38 4.69 9.50
C ARG A 108 -15.07 4.21 10.14
N THR A 109 -15.05 3.01 10.71
CA THR A 109 -13.83 2.32 11.09
C THR A 109 -13.55 1.19 10.13
N PHE A 110 -12.27 0.87 9.96
CA PHE A 110 -11.76 -0.15 9.08
C PHE A 110 -11.18 -1.28 9.91
N ASP A 111 -11.84 -2.44 9.84
CA ASP A 111 -11.42 -3.64 10.56
C ASP A 111 -10.42 -4.41 9.69
N ILE A 112 -9.25 -4.69 10.25
CA ILE A 112 -8.19 -5.51 9.65
C ILE A 112 -8.07 -6.77 10.51
N TRP A 113 -8.29 -7.93 9.92
CA TRP A 113 -8.20 -9.23 10.59
C TRP A 113 -6.99 -10.00 10.08
N LEU A 114 -6.10 -10.42 10.98
CA LEU A 114 -4.94 -11.23 10.66
C LEU A 114 -5.08 -12.66 11.18
N GLU A 115 -4.65 -13.63 10.40
CA GLU A 115 -4.63 -15.04 10.79
C GLU A 115 -3.41 -15.35 11.66
N LEU A 116 -3.60 -15.82 12.90
CA LEU A 116 -2.47 -16.00 13.84
C LEU A 116 -1.45 -17.05 13.39
N HIS A 117 -1.86 -18.06 12.62
CA HIS A 117 -0.96 -19.09 12.10
C HIS A 117 -0.02 -18.60 10.99
N SER A 118 -0.18 -17.36 10.54
CA SER A 118 0.56 -16.76 9.43
C SER A 118 1.55 -15.67 9.87
N LEU A 119 1.60 -15.38 11.17
CA LEU A 119 2.35 -14.28 11.79
C LEU A 119 3.66 -14.74 12.46
#